data_AF-G2E8Q4-F1
#
_entry.id   AF-G2E8Q4-F1
#
_cell.length_a   1.000
_cell.length_b   1.000
_cell.length_c   1.000
_cell.angle_alpha   90.00
_cell.angle_beta   90.00
_cell.angle_gamma   90.00
#
_symmetry.space_group_name_H-M   'P 1'
#
loop_
_entity.id
_entity.type
_entity.pdbx_description
1 polymer ?
#
loop_
_entity_poly.entity_id
_entity_poly.type
_entity_poly.pdbx_seq_one_letter_code
_entity_poly.pdbx_strand_id
1 'polypeptide(L)' 'MDYRYGSHTVFRIEYHFVWVTKYRYKVLRGDVGERVRELV' A
#
# COMPACT_ATOMS: atom_id res chain seq x y z
N MET A 1 -9.34 -2.38 -15.05
CA MET A 1 -9.41 -2.75 -13.62
C MET A 1 -10.59 -3.69 -13.49
N ASP A 2 -10.30 -4.98 -13.63
CA ASP A 2 -11.31 -6.01 -13.80
C ASP A 2 -11.75 -6.59 -12.46
N TYR A 3 -12.98 -7.12 -12.44
CA TYR A 3 -13.51 -7.80 -11.26
C TYR A 3 -12.74 -9.09 -11.00
N ARG A 4 -12.54 -9.39 -9.71
CA ARG A 4 -11.97 -10.68 -9.28
C ARG A 4 -13.10 -11.68 -9.04
N TYR A 5 -12.87 -12.92 -9.46
CA TYR A 5 -13.81 -14.01 -9.34
C TYR A 5 -13.20 -15.11 -8.46
N GLY A 6 -13.92 -15.48 -7.39
CA GLY A 6 -13.70 -16.71 -6.62
C GLY A 6 -14.79 -17.73 -6.92
N SER A 7 -14.70 -18.94 -6.35
CA SER A 7 -15.63 -20.04 -6.65
C SER A 7 -17.11 -19.70 -6.48
N HIS A 8 -17.44 -18.78 -5.57
CA HIS A 8 -18.80 -18.31 -5.32
C HIS A 8 -18.90 -16.80 -5.06
N THR A 9 -17.91 -16.01 -5.47
CA THR A 9 -17.87 -14.57 -5.21
C THR A 9 -17.32 -13.78 -6.38
N VAL A 10 -17.91 -12.60 -6.64
CA VAL A 10 -17.42 -11.63 -7.61
C VAL A 10 -17.27 -10.31 -6.89
N PHE A 11 -16.07 -9.75 -6.87
CA PHE A 11 -15.81 -8.54 -6.11
C PHE A 11 -14.76 -7.65 -6.74
N ARG A 12 -14.87 -6.36 -6.43
CA ARG A 12 -13.85 -5.36 -6.67
C ARG A 12 -13.75 -4.50 -5.43
N ILE A 13 -12.66 -4.68 -4.70
CA ILE A 13 -12.44 -4.01 -3.42
C ILE A 13 -11.18 -3.16 -3.56
N GLU A 14 -11.36 -1.85 -3.46
CA GLU A 14 -10.32 -0.85 -3.63
C GLU A 14 -10.27 -0.01 -2.35
N TYR A 15 -9.06 0.22 -1.84
CA TYR A 15 -8.83 0.98 -0.61
C TYR A 15 -7.76 2.04 -0.83
N HIS A 16 -7.92 3.17 -0.15
CA HIS A 16 -6.91 4.23 -0.09
C HIS A 16 -6.28 4.26 1.30
N PHE A 17 -5.08 3.70 1.42
CA PHE A 17 -4.32 3.70 2.66
C PHE A 17 -3.24 4.78 2.63
N VAL A 18 -3.16 5.56 3.71
CA VAL A 18 -2.14 6.57 3.93
C VAL A 18 -1.65 6.47 5.38
N TRP A 19 -0.34 6.48 5.57
CA TRP A 19 0.27 6.51 6.90
C TRP A 19 1.46 7.47 6.94
N VAL A 20 1.92 7.74 8.16
CA VAL A 20 3.06 8.62 8.43
C VAL A 20 4.01 7.95 9.41
N THR A 21 5.26 8.42 9.42
CA THR A 21 6.27 7.96 10.36
C THR A 21 5.93 8.38 11.79
N LYS A 22 6.43 7.62 12.77
CA LYS A 22 6.35 8.00 14.18
C LYS A 22 6.92 9.42 14.37
N TYR A 23 6.18 10.27 15.06
CA TYR A 23 6.51 11.69 15.28
C TYR A 23 6.66 12.54 13.99
N ARG A 24 6.21 12.04 12.83
CA ARG A 24 6.30 12.71 11.52
C ARG A 24 7.71 13.08 11.07
N TYR A 25 8.72 12.36 11.52
CA TYR A 25 10.08 12.56 11.01
C TYR A 25 10.16 12.27 9.52
N LYS A 26 10.84 13.14 8.76
CA LYS A 26 10.96 13.06 7.31
C LYS A 26 12.02 12.03 6.86
N VAL A 27 11.96 10.82 7.43
CA VAL A 27 12.96 9.74 7.23
C VAL A 27 12.71 8.87 6.00
N LEU A 28 11.51 8.93 5.40
CA LEU A 28 11.18 8.20 4.17
C LEU A 28 11.80 8.90 2.94
N ARG A 29 13.13 8.89 2.85
CA ARG A 29 13.94 9.50 1.80
C ARG A 29 15.16 8.64 1.51
N GLY A 30 15.77 8.82 0.33
CA GLY A 30 16.92 8.02 -0.12
C GLY A 30 16.66 6.52 -0.02
N ASP A 31 17.69 5.77 0.34
CA ASP A 31 17.69 4.30 0.44
C ASP A 31 16.56 3.77 1.36
N VAL A 32 16.25 4.49 2.44
CA VAL A 32 15.16 4.11 3.36
C VAL A 32 13.81 4.19 2.65
N GLY A 33 13.58 5.24 1.86
CA GLY A 33 12.35 5.39 1.09
C GLY A 33 12.20 4.37 -0.02
N GLU A 34 13.31 4.03 -0.68
CA GLU A 34 13.33 3.00 -1.73
C GLU A 34 13.04 1.62 -1.15
N ARG A 35 13.71 1.24 -0.06
CA ARG A 35 13.49 -0.06 0.59
C ARG A 35 12.06 -0.22 1.12
N VAL A 36 11.46 0.84 1.64
CA VAL A 36 10.06 0.79 2.10
C VAL A 36 9.08 0.56 0.94
N ARG A 37 9.35 1.10 -0.26
CA ARG A 37 8.51 0.88 -1.44
C ARG A 37 8.53 -0.57 -1.93
N GLU A 38 9.61 -1.31 -1.67
CA GLU A 38 9.69 -2.73 -2.03
C GLU A 38 8.96 -3.65 -1.05
N LEU A 39 8.80 -3.22 0.21
CA LEU A 39 8.23 -4.02 1.29
C LEU A 39 6.71 -3.90 1.41
N VAL A 40 6.13 -2.88 0.77
CA VAL A 40 4.73 -2.47 0.88
C VAL A 40 4.05 -2.64 -0.46
#